data_AF-A0A926HF91-F1
#
_entry.id   AF-A0A926HF91-F1
#
_cell.length_a   1.000
_cell.length_b   1.000
_cell.length_c   1.000
_cell.angle_alpha   90.00
_cell.angle_beta   90.00
_cell.angle_gamma   90.00
#
_symmetry.space_group_name_H-M   'P 1'
#
loop_
_entity.id
_entity.type
_entity.pdbx_description
1 polymer ?
#
loop_
_entity_poly.entity_id
_entity_poly.type
_entity_poly.pdbx_seq_one_letter_code
_entity_poly.pdbx_strand_id
1 'polypeptide(L)'
;MRQHLLRLLIVLTIFLSINLTLSAQNGSDNRSVFWQRWDVDITNMDMVRNVFDVAEIYDVDFTGTFRFGSAVIPDINLESISNIQVLEAGNPLQQSCSGSFGTFCVENVQEGT
;
A
#
# COMPACT_ATOMS: atom_id res chain seq x y z
N MET A 1 -38.68 -15.36 45.11
CA MET A 1 -37.27 -15.75 44.86
C MET A 1 -37.02 -16.31 43.46
N ARG A 2 -37.76 -17.33 42.98
CA ARG A 2 -37.54 -17.98 41.66
C ARG A 2 -37.56 -17.03 40.43
N GLN A 3 -38.46 -16.04 40.41
CA GLN A 3 -38.60 -15.10 39.27
C GLN A 3 -37.46 -14.07 39.19
N HIS A 4 -36.89 -13.65 40.32
CA HIS A 4 -35.72 -12.76 40.34
C HIS A 4 -34.46 -13.50 39.89
N LEU A 5 -34.34 -14.78 40.25
CA LEU A 5 -33.24 -15.63 39.80
C LEU A 5 -33.27 -15.85 38.27
N LEU A 6 -34.47 -16.04 37.70
CA LEU A 6 -34.64 -16.22 36.26
C LEU A 6 -34.29 -14.95 35.46
N ARG A 7 -34.69 -13.78 35.97
CA ARG A 7 -34.34 -12.47 35.37
C ARG A 7 -32.85 -12.20 35.45
N LEU A 8 -32.21 -12.52 36.58
CA LEU A 8 -30.76 -12.37 36.76
C LEU A 8 -29.99 -13.24 35.76
N LEU A 9 -30.41 -14.50 35.58
CA LEU A 9 -29.82 -15.42 34.61
C LEU A 9 -29.93 -14.87 33.19
N ILE A 10 -31.10 -14.40 32.77
CA ILE A 10 -31.31 -13.83 31.43
C ILE A 10 -30.41 -12.61 31.19
N VAL A 11 -30.31 -11.71 32.17
CA VAL A 11 -29.44 -10.53 32.07
C VAL A 11 -27.97 -10.95 31.97
N LEU A 12 -27.56 -11.97 32.73
CA LEU A 12 -26.20 -12.50 32.67
C LEU A 12 -25.88 -13.13 31.30
N THR A 13 -26.81 -13.89 30.71
CA THR A 13 -26.61 -14.49 29.39
C THR A 13 -26.55 -13.43 28.28
N ILE A 14 -27.38 -12.39 28.37
CA ILE A 14 -27.36 -11.26 27.43
C ILE A 14 -26.06 -10.48 27.57
N PHE A 15 -25.61 -10.23 28.80
CA PHE A 15 -24.35 -9.53 29.04
C PHE A 15 -23.17 -10.36 28.52
N LEU A 16 -23.18 -11.68 28.73
CA LEU A 16 -22.13 -12.57 28.26
C LEU A 16 -22.10 -12.68 26.73
N SER A 17 -23.26 -12.71 26.06
CA SER A 17 -23.33 -12.75 24.59
C SER A 17 -22.90 -11.43 23.94
N ILE A 18 -23.19 -10.29 24.56
CA ILE A 18 -22.71 -8.97 24.09
C ILE A 18 -21.19 -8.86 24.21
N ASN A 19 -20.59 -9.38 25.29
CA ASN A 19 -19.13 -9.34 25.44
C ASN A 19 -18.40 -10.24 24.42
N LEU A 20 -19.02 -11.35 24.00
CA LEU A 20 -18.41 -12.29 23.06
C LEU A 20 -18.34 -11.75 21.61
N THR A 21 -19.24 -10.84 21.23
CA THR A 21 -19.25 -10.24 19.88
C THR A 21 -18.29 -9.05 19.74
N LEU A 22 -17.92 -8.41 20.85
CA LEU A 22 -16.96 -7.28 20.87
C LEU A 22 -15.50 -7.71 20.58
N SER A 23 -15.18 -9.00 20.68
CA SER A 23 -13.82 -9.52 20.41
C SER A 23 -13.57 -9.85 18.93
N ALA A 24 -14.57 -9.77 18.07
CA ALA A 24 -14.49 -10.22 16.67
C ALA A 24 -13.99 -9.16 15.67
N GLN A 25 -13.67 -7.93 16.12
CA GLN A 25 -13.34 -6.83 15.23
C GLN A 25 -11.94 -6.27 15.47
N ASN A 26 -10.92 -7.09 15.25
CA ASN A 26 -9.57 -6.60 14.96
C ASN A 26 -9.01 -7.40 13.78
N GLY A 27 -9.62 -7.21 12.61
CA GLY A 27 -8.94 -7.51 11.36
C GLY A 27 -7.82 -6.51 11.22
N SER A 28 -6.69 -6.74 11.90
CA SER A 28 -5.43 -6.14 11.49
C SER A 28 -5.26 -6.58 10.04
N ASP A 29 -5.44 -5.63 9.15
CA ASP A 29 -5.08 -5.82 7.77
C ASP A 29 -3.57 -6.03 7.79
N ASN A 30 -3.12 -7.29 7.73
CA ASN A 30 -1.71 -7.68 7.86
C ASN A 30 -0.92 -7.33 6.59
N ARG A 31 -1.31 -6.21 5.97
CA ARG A 31 -0.81 -5.63 4.74
C ARG A 31 -0.28 -4.26 5.07
N SER A 32 0.95 -3.99 4.69
CA SER A 32 1.56 -2.68 4.85
C SER A 32 2.42 -2.35 3.66
N VAL A 33 2.53 -1.05 3.38
CA VAL A 33 3.46 -0.47 2.42
C VAL A 33 4.40 0.42 3.20
N PHE A 34 5.71 0.24 3.03
CA PHE A 34 6.71 0.99 3.75
C PHE A 34 7.73 1.58 2.77
N TRP A 35 7.91 2.91 2.84
CA TRP A 35 8.92 3.60 2.06
C TRP A 35 10.27 3.42 2.76
N GLN A 36 11.06 2.46 2.27
CA GLN A 36 12.40 2.20 2.81
C GLN A 36 13.34 3.36 2.50
N ARG A 37 13.20 3.94 1.30
CA ARG A 37 14.03 5.06 0.87
C ARG A 37 13.26 6.02 -0.02
N TRP A 38 13.55 7.30 0.19
CA TRP A 38 13.12 8.40 -0.65
C TRP A 38 14.23 9.44 -0.66
N ASP A 39 15.12 9.31 -1.63
CA ASP A 39 16.24 10.24 -1.81
C ASP A 39 15.95 11.20 -2.96
N VAL A 40 16.53 12.40 -2.87
CA VAL A 40 16.48 13.42 -3.91
C VAL A 40 17.90 13.88 -4.20
N ASP A 41 18.34 13.63 -5.42
CA ASP A 41 19.64 14.08 -5.93
C ASP A 41 19.45 15.30 -6.82
N ILE A 42 20.13 16.40 -6.49
CA ILE A 42 20.14 17.63 -7.28
C ILE A 42 21.53 17.81 -7.89
N THR A 43 21.61 17.88 -9.21
CA THR A 43 22.88 17.98 -9.95
C THR A 43 22.82 19.04 -11.04
N ASN A 44 23.95 19.28 -11.73
CA ASN A 44 24.06 20.18 -12.88
C ASN A 44 23.52 21.61 -12.66
N MET A 45 23.74 22.16 -11.46
CA MET A 45 23.21 23.48 -11.09
C MET A 45 23.89 24.63 -11.85
N ASP A 46 23.12 25.34 -12.68
CA ASP A 46 23.48 26.61 -13.31
C ASP A 46 22.72 27.76 -12.63
N MET A 47 23.39 28.49 -11.75
CA MET A 47 22.80 29.61 -11.01
C MET A 47 22.55 30.86 -11.87
N VAL A 48 23.17 30.99 -13.05
CA VAL A 48 22.96 32.13 -13.95
C VAL A 48 21.67 31.93 -14.73
N ARG A 49 21.41 30.70 -15.18
CA ARG A 49 20.17 30.32 -15.88
C ARG A 49 19.06 29.83 -14.95
N ASN A 50 19.38 29.59 -13.67
CA ASN A 50 18.51 29.02 -12.66
C ASN A 50 17.91 27.67 -13.09
N VAL A 51 18.80 26.77 -13.54
CA VAL A 51 18.45 25.41 -14.00
C VAL A 51 19.26 24.40 -13.19
N PHE A 52 18.65 23.27 -12.88
CA PHE A 52 19.27 22.13 -12.21
C PHE A 52 18.50 20.86 -12.57
N ASP A 53 19.17 19.72 -12.45
CA ASP A 53 18.58 18.41 -12.69
C ASP A 53 18.20 17.78 -11.35
N VAL A 54 17.06 17.10 -11.32
CA VAL A 54 16.54 16.40 -10.14
C VAL A 54 16.33 14.94 -10.47
N ALA A 55 16.85 14.05 -9.63
CA ALA A 55 16.55 12.62 -9.65
C ALA A 55 15.93 12.21 -8.31
N GLU A 56 14.77 11.58 -8.35
CA GLU A 56 14.10 11.02 -7.18
C GLU A 56 14.27 9.50 -7.17
N ILE A 57 14.67 8.96 -6.03
CA ILE A 57 14.97 7.53 -5.89
C ILE A 57 14.10 6.92 -4.81
N TYR A 58 13.32 5.91 -5.20
CA TYR A 58 12.33 5.27 -4.35
C TYR A 58 12.68 3.81 -4.10
N ASP A 59 12.54 3.37 -2.85
CA ASP A 59 12.54 1.97 -2.46
C ASP A 59 11.33 1.70 -1.56
N VAL A 60 10.46 0.78 -1.99
CA VAL A 60 9.15 0.56 -1.39
C VAL A 60 8.97 -0.92 -1.09
N ASP A 61 8.75 -1.25 0.17
CA ASP A 61 8.54 -2.60 0.65
C ASP A 61 7.06 -2.87 0.92
N PHE A 62 6.62 -4.05 0.50
CA PHE A 62 5.24 -4.51 0.64
C PHE A 62 5.21 -5.75 1.52
N THR A 63 4.52 -5.66 2.65
CA THR A 63 4.27 -6.83 3.53
C THR A 63 2.82 -7.28 3.36
N GLY A 64 2.60 -8.59 3.29
CA GLY A 64 1.27 -9.20 3.10
C GLY A 64 0.96 -9.57 1.65
N THR A 65 -0.26 -10.05 1.40
CA THR A 65 -0.69 -10.46 0.04
C THR A 65 -1.45 -9.34 -0.65
N PHE A 66 -0.90 -8.85 -1.76
CA PHE A 66 -1.58 -7.92 -2.67
C PHE A 66 -2.00 -8.67 -3.94
N ARG A 67 -3.21 -8.41 -4.42
CA ARG A 67 -3.68 -8.96 -5.71
C ARG A 67 -3.51 -7.96 -6.85
N PHE A 68 -3.67 -6.67 -6.53
CA PHE A 68 -3.57 -5.55 -7.45
C PHE A 68 -3.01 -4.35 -6.70
N GLY A 69 -2.29 -3.50 -7.41
CA GLY A 69 -1.76 -2.23 -6.93
C GLY A 69 -1.30 -1.40 -8.12
N SER A 70 -1.37 -0.09 -7.98
CA SER A 70 -0.91 0.87 -8.98
C SER A 70 -0.38 2.10 -8.28
N ALA A 71 0.63 2.72 -8.89
CA ALA A 71 1.10 4.04 -8.51
C ALA A 71 1.14 4.90 -9.79
N VAL A 72 0.68 6.13 -9.68
CA VAL A 72 0.78 7.13 -10.75
C VAL A 72 1.95 8.03 -10.40
N ILE A 73 2.91 8.14 -11.32
CA ILE A 73 4.03 9.05 -11.22
C ILE A 73 3.73 10.22 -12.16
N PRO A 74 3.60 11.46 -11.66
CA PRO A 74 3.41 12.63 -12.51
C PRO A 74 4.55 12.76 -13.51
N ASP A 75 4.22 13.05 -14.77
CA ASP A 75 5.20 13.23 -15.86
C ASP A 75 5.60 14.70 -16.08
N ILE A 76 5.16 15.60 -15.19
CA ILE A 76 5.51 17.03 -15.27
C ILE A 76 7.01 17.23 -15.00
N ASN A 77 7.72 17.81 -15.97
CA ASN A 77 9.18 17.95 -15.95
C ASN A 77 9.94 16.61 -15.83
N LEU A 78 9.32 15.50 -16.27
CA LEU A 78 9.95 14.19 -16.29
C LEU A 78 10.66 13.96 -17.62
N GLU A 79 11.97 13.76 -17.58
CA GLU A 79 12.72 13.34 -18.76
C GLU A 79 12.65 11.83 -18.98
N SER A 80 12.86 11.05 -17.92
CA SER A 80 12.79 9.58 -17.99
C SER A 80 12.61 8.96 -16.61
N ILE A 81 12.08 7.74 -16.58
CA ILE A 81 12.13 6.83 -15.42
C ILE A 81 12.98 5.64 -15.82
N SER A 82 13.90 5.24 -14.95
CA SER A 82 14.82 4.14 -15.22
C SER A 82 14.96 3.22 -14.00
N ASN A 83 15.60 2.06 -14.19
CA ASN A 83 15.89 1.09 -13.14
C ASN A 83 14.66 0.57 -12.37
N ILE A 84 13.50 0.48 -13.04
CA ILE A 84 12.26 -0.05 -12.46
C ILE A 84 12.43 -1.55 -12.22
N GLN A 85 12.29 -1.97 -10.96
CA GLN A 85 12.32 -3.37 -10.55
C GLN A 85 11.20 -3.63 -9.55
N VAL A 86 10.47 -4.72 -9.75
CA VAL A 86 9.45 -5.20 -8.81
C VAL A 86 9.81 -6.63 -8.47
N LEU A 87 9.92 -6.94 -7.18
CA LEU A 87 10.31 -8.26 -6.71
C LEU A 87 9.21 -8.89 -5.87
N GLU A 88 8.98 -10.19 -6.05
CA GLU A 88 8.15 -11.01 -5.18
C GLU A 88 9.01 -12.11 -4.56
N ALA A 89 9.11 -12.11 -3.23
CA ALA A 89 9.96 -13.04 -2.48
C ALA A 89 11.42 -13.09 -3.00
N GLY A 90 11.95 -11.93 -3.41
CA GLY A 90 13.30 -11.78 -3.96
C GLY A 90 13.46 -12.15 -5.43
N ASN A 91 12.40 -12.58 -6.12
CA ASN A 91 12.43 -12.88 -7.54
C ASN A 91 11.87 -11.69 -8.34
N PRO A 92 12.58 -11.19 -9.38
CA PRO A 92 12.06 -10.11 -10.20
C PRO A 92 10.83 -10.56 -10.99
N LEU A 93 9.81 -9.72 -10.99
CA LEU A 93 8.61 -9.90 -11.81
C LEU A 93 8.91 -9.57 -13.28
N GLN A 94 8.13 -10.14 -14.19
CA GLN A 94 8.24 -9.86 -15.62
C GLN A 94 7.46 -8.59 -15.98
N GLN A 95 8.07 -7.68 -16.74
CA GLN A 95 7.32 -6.54 -17.28
C GLN A 95 6.34 -7.01 -18.37
N SER A 96 5.04 -6.89 -18.12
CA SER A 96 3.95 -7.19 -19.04
C SER A 96 2.65 -6.53 -18.57
N CYS A 97 1.89 -5.97 -19.51
CA CYS A 97 0.56 -5.39 -19.25
C CYS A 97 -0.58 -6.38 -19.52
N SER A 98 -0.29 -7.68 -19.54
CA SER A 98 -1.29 -8.75 -19.71
C SER A 98 -2.13 -9.03 -18.45
N GLY A 99 -1.73 -8.50 -17.28
CA GLY A 99 -2.36 -8.79 -15.99
C GLY A 99 -2.14 -10.23 -15.51
N SER A 100 -1.15 -10.94 -16.06
CA SER A 100 -0.83 -12.31 -15.67
C SER A 100 -0.10 -12.34 -14.32
N PHE A 101 -0.19 -13.46 -13.59
CA PHE A 101 0.57 -13.63 -12.35
C PHE A 101 2.08 -13.45 -12.58
N GLY A 102 2.76 -12.88 -11.60
CA GLY A 102 4.20 -12.62 -11.67
C GLY A 102 4.60 -11.53 -12.67
N THR A 103 3.67 -10.63 -13.03
CA THR A 103 3.95 -9.52 -13.94
C THR A 103 3.73 -8.16 -13.29
N PHE A 104 4.43 -7.15 -13.79
CA PHE A 104 4.16 -5.74 -13.51
C PHE A 104 4.05 -4.95 -14.81
N CYS A 105 3.30 -3.85 -14.81
CA CYS A 105 3.10 -3.00 -15.97
C CYS A 105 3.57 -1.58 -15.67
N VAL A 106 4.11 -0.92 -16.69
CA VAL A 106 4.43 0.50 -16.69
C VAL A 106 3.86 1.06 -17.97
N GLU A 107 2.95 2.03 -17.84
CA GLU A 107 2.25 2.65 -18.95
C GLU A 107 2.07 4.14 -18.68
N ASN A 108 2.06 4.94 -19.75
CA ASN A 108 1.65 6.33 -19.66
C ASN A 108 0.13 6.36 -19.63
N VAL A 109 -0.44 6.85 -18.53
CA VAL A 109 -1.89 6.95 -18.33
C VAL A 109 -2.32 8.41 -18.35
N GLN A 110 -3.48 8.68 -18.94
CA GLN A 110 -4.17 9.96 -18.80
C GLN A 110 -5.26 9.80 -17.73
N GLU A 111 -5.19 10.56 -16.64
CA GLU A 111 -6.28 10.56 -15.66
C GLU A 111 -7.50 11.31 -16.22
N GLY A 112 -8.66 10.64 -16.23
CA GLY A 112 -9.97 11.29 -16.39
C GLY A 112 -10.60 11.28 -17.78
N THR A 113 -10.98 10.10 -18.29
CA THR A 113 -12.06 9.97 -19.31
C THR A 113 -13.38 9.57 -18.68
#